data_AF-B9V3V0-F1
#
_entry.id   AF-B9V3V0-F1
#
_cell.length_a   1.000
_cell.length_b   1.000
_cell.length_c   1.000
_cell.angle_alpha   90.00
_cell.angle_beta   90.00
_cell.angle_gamma   90.00
#
_symmetry.space_group_name_H-M   'P 1'
#
loop_
_entity.id
_entity.type
_entity.pdbx_description
1 polymer ?
#
loop_
_entity_poly.entity_id
_entity_poly.type
_entity_poly.pdbx_seq_one_letter_code
_entity_poly.pdbx_strand_id
1 'polypeptide(L)'
;QPKQVYIDKLAELKKLGQPIQERYTEAEERPKAFEEMGKQIQQYMKFVEAFKMKEEQYDHLDEADVNKVDKLTSEVMMWMNSAMNQQSKQSLTVDPSVKVKDIQAKTRELFSACNPIVTKPKPKVELPKEDTPAEQNGPVNGQEKPQEETADKGTTDNTGNPTSETTENKPEMDLD
;
A
#
# COMPACT_ATOMS: atom_id res chain seq x y z
N GLN A 1 39.02 14.55 -30.40
CA GLN A 1 39.48 15.46 -29.32
C GLN A 1 38.42 16.43 -28.79
N PRO A 2 37.61 17.19 -29.57
CA PRO A 2 36.69 18.18 -28.99
C PRO A 2 35.58 17.55 -28.13
N LYS A 3 35.02 16.40 -28.54
CA LYS A 3 33.98 15.69 -27.78
C LYS A 3 34.42 15.29 -26.36
N GLN A 4 35.67 14.85 -26.19
CA GLN A 4 36.17 14.41 -24.88
C GLN A 4 36.25 15.58 -23.90
N VAL A 5 36.70 16.75 -24.36
CA VAL A 5 36.76 17.98 -23.55
C VAL A 5 35.37 18.37 -23.02
N TYR A 6 34.32 18.26 -23.84
CA TYR A 6 32.95 18.51 -23.39
C TYR A 6 32.45 17.47 -22.38
N ILE A 7 32.79 16.19 -22.57
CA ILE A 7 32.45 15.12 -21.62
C ILE A 7 33.13 15.36 -20.28
N ASP A 8 34.43 15.65 -20.30
CA ASP A 8 35.22 15.91 -19.09
C ASP A 8 34.69 17.15 -18.38
N LYS A 9 34.40 18.23 -19.12
CA LYS A 9 33.85 19.45 -18.53
C LYS A 9 32.46 19.22 -17.92
N LEU A 10 31.61 18.44 -18.58
CA LEU A 10 30.31 18.05 -18.03
C LEU A 10 30.48 17.22 -16.75
N ALA A 11 31.42 16.28 -16.73
CA ALA A 11 31.70 15.46 -15.55
C ALA A 11 32.21 16.30 -14.37
N GLU A 12 33.10 17.27 -14.62
CA GLU A 12 33.55 18.23 -13.60
C GLU A 12 32.40 19.04 -13.01
N LEU A 13 31.53 19.58 -13.87
CA LEU A 13 30.37 20.35 -13.42
C LEU A 13 29.40 19.49 -12.60
N LYS A 14 29.13 18.26 -13.06
CA LYS A 14 28.29 17.30 -12.32
C LYS A 14 28.90 16.95 -10.97
N LYS A 15 30.21 16.78 -10.86
CA LYS A 15 30.88 16.49 -9.58
C LYS A 15 30.57 17.54 -8.50
N LEU A 16 30.36 18.80 -8.90
CA LEU A 16 30.00 19.90 -8.00
C LEU A 16 28.49 20.02 -7.79
N GLY A 17 27.70 19.92 -8.86
CA GLY A 17 26.26 20.15 -8.82
C GLY A 17 25.44 18.96 -8.30
N GLN A 18 25.86 17.74 -8.62
CA GLN A 18 25.13 16.51 -8.28
C GLN A 18 24.88 16.36 -6.78
N PRO A 19 25.87 16.56 -5.88
CA PRO A 19 25.63 16.43 -4.43
C PRO A 19 24.64 17.47 -3.90
N ILE A 20 24.61 18.67 -4.50
CA ILE A 20 23.67 19.73 -4.10
C ILE A 20 22.25 19.34 -4.52
N GLN A 21 22.08 18.87 -5.75
CA GLN A 21 20.80 18.39 -6.25
C GLN A 21 20.30 17.20 -5.42
N GLU A 22 21.18 16.24 -5.10
CA GLU A 22 20.85 15.08 -4.29
C GLU A 22 20.42 15.49 -2.87
N ARG A 23 21.14 16.41 -2.21
CA ARG A 23 20.72 16.92 -0.90
C ARG A 23 19.37 17.61 -0.94
N TYR A 24 19.10 18.40 -1.97
CA TYR A 24 17.81 19.05 -2.16
C TYR A 24 16.69 18.02 -2.34
N THR A 25 16.84 17.07 -3.25
CA THR A 25 15.86 15.99 -3.45
C THR A 25 15.66 15.17 -2.18
N GLU A 26 16.73 14.84 -1.48
CA GLU A 26 16.66 14.12 -0.20
C GLU A 26 15.91 14.93 0.87
N ALA A 27 16.08 16.25 0.93
CA ALA A 27 15.35 17.10 1.89
C ALA A 27 13.85 17.16 1.60
N GLU A 28 13.45 17.20 0.33
CA GLU A 28 12.04 17.21 -0.10
C GLU A 28 11.35 15.85 0.10
N GLU A 29 12.04 14.76 -0.19
CA GLU A 29 11.44 13.42 -0.19
C GLU A 29 11.48 12.73 1.18
N ARG A 30 12.43 13.09 2.06
CA ARG A 30 12.57 12.46 3.38
C ARG A 30 11.35 12.63 4.29
N PRO A 31 10.72 13.81 4.40
CA PRO A 31 9.49 13.97 5.18
C PRO A 31 8.38 13.04 4.71
N LYS A 32 8.20 12.88 3.39
CA LYS A 32 7.20 11.96 2.79
C LYS A 32 7.49 10.51 3.14
N ALA A 33 8.77 10.10 3.07
CA ALA A 33 9.18 8.74 3.43
C ALA A 33 8.92 8.44 4.91
N PHE A 34 9.15 9.42 5.80
CA PHE A 34 8.84 9.29 7.22
C PHE A 34 7.34 9.25 7.50
N GLU A 35 6.55 10.06 6.80
CA GLU A 35 5.09 10.05 6.91
C GLU A 35 4.52 8.67 6.56
N GLU A 36 5.00 8.07 5.47
CA GLU A 36 4.58 6.72 5.05
C GLU A 36 4.95 5.65 6.09
N MET A 37 6.19 5.69 6.60
CA MET A 37 6.59 4.80 7.69
C MET A 37 5.71 5.00 8.94
N GLY A 38 5.38 6.25 9.27
CA GLY A 38 4.50 6.60 10.38
C GLY A 38 3.09 6.03 10.22
N LYS A 39 2.50 6.10 9.03
CA LYS A 39 1.21 5.47 8.72
C LYS A 39 1.26 3.96 8.91
N GLN A 40 2.33 3.32 8.43
CA GLN A 40 2.50 1.88 8.58
C GLN A 40 2.62 1.44 10.05
N ILE A 41 3.39 2.19 10.85
CA ILE A 41 3.52 1.97 12.30
C ILE A 41 2.14 2.10 12.97
N GLN A 42 1.41 3.18 12.70
CA GLN A 42 0.09 3.43 13.28
C GLN A 42 -0.91 2.32 12.94
N GLN A 43 -0.88 1.80 11.71
CA GLN A 43 -1.73 0.67 11.32
C GLN A 43 -1.46 -0.58 12.18
N TYR A 44 -0.19 -0.91 12.39
CA TYR A 44 0.18 -2.08 13.21
C TYR A 44 -0.07 -1.88 14.70
N MET A 45 0.09 -0.65 15.21
CA MET A 45 -0.30 -0.33 16.59
C MET A 45 -1.80 -0.55 16.82
N LYS A 46 -2.66 -0.08 15.90
CA LYS A 46 -4.11 -0.29 15.97
C LYS A 46 -4.48 -1.76 15.93
N PHE A 47 -3.82 -2.54 15.07
CA PHE A 47 -3.99 -3.99 15.02
C PHE A 47 -3.67 -4.67 16.35
N VAL A 48 -2.52 -4.33 16.96
CA VAL A 48 -2.13 -4.89 18.26
C VAL A 48 -3.12 -4.50 19.36
N GLU A 49 -3.59 -3.25 19.35
CA GLU A 49 -4.60 -2.78 20.30
C GLU A 49 -5.92 -3.53 20.15
N ALA A 50 -6.41 -3.70 18.93
CA ALA A 50 -7.64 -4.44 18.64
C ALA A 50 -7.56 -5.91 19.09
N PHE A 51 -6.41 -6.55 18.91
CA PHE A 51 -6.17 -7.89 19.46
C PHE A 51 -6.20 -7.88 21.00
N LYS A 52 -5.57 -6.90 21.66
CA LYS A 52 -5.61 -6.76 23.13
C LYS A 52 -7.02 -6.50 23.66
N MET A 53 -7.87 -5.85 22.88
CA MET A 53 -9.29 -5.65 23.16
C MET A 53 -10.16 -6.89 22.87
N LYS A 54 -9.56 -8.00 22.39
CA LYS A 54 -10.25 -9.24 22.03
C LYS A 54 -11.35 -9.04 21.00
N GLU A 55 -11.07 -8.25 19.96
CA GLU A 55 -11.98 -8.13 18.83
C GLU A 55 -12.06 -9.46 18.07
N GLU A 56 -13.29 -9.94 17.83
CA GLU A 56 -13.58 -11.24 17.22
C GLU A 56 -12.83 -11.47 15.89
N GLN A 57 -12.52 -10.39 15.16
CA GLN A 57 -11.79 -10.47 13.90
C GLN A 57 -10.36 -11.04 14.03
N TYR A 58 -9.77 -11.04 15.24
CA TYR A 58 -8.40 -11.48 15.51
C TYR A 58 -8.29 -12.69 16.44
N ASP A 59 -9.41 -13.30 16.84
CA ASP A 59 -9.44 -14.46 17.77
C ASP A 59 -8.67 -15.69 17.27
N HIS A 60 -8.44 -15.80 15.96
CA HIS A 60 -7.69 -16.89 15.34
C HIS A 60 -6.17 -16.68 15.36
N LEU A 61 -5.69 -15.52 15.82
CA LEU A 61 -4.28 -15.18 15.85
C LEU A 61 -3.62 -15.69 17.12
N ASP A 62 -2.35 -16.06 16.99
CA ASP A 62 -1.54 -16.49 18.12
C ASP A 62 -0.96 -15.27 18.86
N GLU A 63 -0.94 -15.33 20.18
CA GLU A 63 -0.43 -14.22 21.00
C GLU A 63 1.07 -13.95 20.74
N ALA A 64 1.88 -14.97 20.48
CA ALA A 64 3.29 -14.79 20.17
C ALA A 64 3.49 -14.10 18.81
N ASP A 65 2.65 -14.42 17.82
CA ASP A 65 2.63 -13.74 16.53
C ASP A 65 2.30 -12.25 16.69
N VAL A 66 1.28 -11.90 17.49
CA VAL A 66 0.90 -10.49 17.73
C VAL A 66 1.96 -9.75 18.55
N ASN A 67 2.53 -10.40 19.58
CA ASN A 67 3.62 -9.82 20.37
C ASN A 67 4.87 -9.54 19.52
N LYS A 68 5.14 -10.37 18.50
CA LYS A 68 6.19 -10.09 17.53
C LYS A 68 5.91 -8.82 16.72
N VAL A 69 4.67 -8.62 16.28
CA VAL A 69 4.25 -7.38 15.58
C VAL A 69 4.40 -6.16 16.50
N ASP A 70 3.98 -6.26 17.76
CA ASP A 70 4.10 -5.18 18.76
C ASP A 70 5.56 -4.76 18.97
N LYS A 71 6.44 -5.76 19.17
CA LYS A 71 7.88 -5.54 19.35
C LYS A 71 8.52 -4.88 18.14
N LEU A 72 8.32 -5.43 16.94
CA LEU A 72 8.90 -4.88 15.71
C LEU A 72 8.40 -3.46 15.42
N THR A 73 7.11 -3.21 15.63
CA THR A 73 6.50 -1.88 15.45
C THR A 73 7.12 -0.87 16.42
N SER A 74 7.29 -1.25 17.69
CA SER A 74 7.94 -0.43 18.71
C SER A 74 9.41 -0.13 18.39
N GLU A 75 10.16 -1.14 17.92
CA GLU A 75 11.56 -0.98 17.50
C GLU A 75 11.71 0.00 16.32
N VAL A 76 10.84 -0.10 15.32
CA VAL A 76 10.86 0.81 14.16
C VAL A 76 10.41 2.21 14.56
N MET A 77 9.46 2.36 15.48
CA MET A 77 9.07 3.66 16.03
C MET A 77 10.23 4.34 16.78
N MET A 78 10.96 3.59 17.62
CA MET A 78 12.15 4.10 18.29
C MET A 78 13.24 4.52 17.28
N TRP A 79 13.45 3.70 16.25
CA TRP A 79 14.38 4.02 15.16
C TRP A 79 13.98 5.30 14.42
N MET A 80 12.70 5.45 14.07
CA MET A 80 12.15 6.65 13.42
C MET A 80 12.44 7.91 14.22
N ASN A 81 12.13 7.89 15.53
CA ASN A 81 12.36 9.02 16.42
C ASN A 81 13.86 9.36 16.54
N SER A 82 14.71 8.34 16.65
CA SER A 82 16.17 8.51 16.67
C SER A 82 16.68 9.13 15.37
N ALA A 83 16.25 8.60 14.22
CA ALA A 83 16.66 9.06 12.89
C ALA A 83 16.20 10.51 12.63
N MET A 84 14.97 10.86 13.00
CA MET A 84 14.46 12.25 12.92
C MET A 84 15.27 13.21 13.79
N ASN A 85 15.60 12.80 15.02
CA ASN A 85 16.39 13.62 15.95
C ASN A 85 17.86 13.77 15.53
N GLN A 86 18.45 12.76 14.87
CA GLN A 86 19.78 12.89 14.27
C GLN A 86 19.73 13.85 13.08
N GLN A 87 18.70 13.72 12.23
CA GLN A 87 18.57 14.54 11.03
C GLN A 87 18.26 16.01 11.35
N SER A 88 17.51 16.31 12.42
CA SER A 88 17.19 17.68 12.82
C SER A 88 18.40 18.48 13.29
N LYS A 89 19.47 17.80 13.70
CA LYS A 89 20.75 18.41 14.12
C LYS A 89 21.70 18.65 12.94
N GLN A 90 21.36 18.14 11.76
CA GLN A 90 22.21 18.20 10.58
C GLN A 90 21.94 19.49 9.78
N SER A 91 23.00 20.18 9.34
CA SER A 91 22.85 21.32 8.42
C SER A 91 22.40 20.86 7.03
N LEU A 92 21.61 21.67 6.34
CA LEU A 92 21.13 21.41 4.98
C LEU A 92 22.27 21.35 3.94
N THR A 93 23.43 21.91 4.26
CA THR A 93 24.61 21.92 3.37
C THR A 93 25.42 20.63 3.42
N VAL A 94 25.18 19.78 4.41
CA VAL A 94 25.88 18.51 4.61
C VAL A 94 24.97 17.36 4.25
N ASP A 95 25.56 16.22 3.91
CA ASP A 95 24.79 15.03 3.59
C ASP A 95 23.92 14.60 4.78
N PRO A 96 22.72 14.07 4.50
CA PRO A 96 21.79 13.71 5.56
C PRO A 96 22.28 12.51 6.35
N SER A 97 21.90 12.46 7.63
CA SER A 97 22.23 11.34 8.52
C SER A 97 21.46 10.07 8.16
N VAL A 98 20.27 10.24 7.58
CA VAL A 98 19.40 9.16 7.11
C VAL A 98 18.86 9.51 5.73
N LYS A 99 19.03 8.60 4.77
CA LYS A 99 18.55 8.80 3.40
C LYS A 99 17.14 8.26 3.23
N VAL A 100 16.43 8.78 2.24
CA VAL A 100 15.09 8.29 1.84
C VAL A 100 15.10 6.78 1.61
N LYS A 101 16.15 6.25 0.97
CA LYS A 101 16.29 4.81 0.68
C LYS A 101 16.34 3.96 1.95
N ASP A 102 16.98 4.46 3.02
CA ASP A 102 17.11 3.74 4.28
C ASP A 102 15.74 3.66 4.98
N ILE A 103 15.00 4.76 4.99
CA ILE A 103 13.63 4.83 5.54
C ILE A 103 12.72 3.86 4.79
N GLN A 104 12.71 3.92 3.46
CA GLN A 104 11.91 3.01 2.63
C GLN A 104 12.30 1.54 2.83
N ALA A 105 13.59 1.23 3.01
CA ALA A 105 14.04 -0.11 3.30
C ALA A 105 13.51 -0.58 4.66
N LYS A 106 13.56 0.28 5.70
CA LYS A 106 13.02 -0.02 7.03
C LYS A 106 11.51 -0.23 7.00
N THR A 107 10.77 0.60 6.26
CA THR A 107 9.32 0.43 6.05
C THR A 107 9.00 -0.91 5.38
N ARG A 108 9.75 -1.28 4.32
CA ARG A 108 9.56 -2.57 3.65
C ARG A 108 9.89 -3.76 4.54
N GLU A 109 10.92 -3.66 5.37
CA GLU A 109 11.29 -4.69 6.35
C GLU A 109 10.16 -4.89 7.37
N LEU A 110 9.65 -3.81 7.95
CA LEU A 110 8.51 -3.84 8.86
C LEU A 110 7.28 -4.48 8.20
N PHE A 111 6.93 -4.02 6.99
CA PHE A 111 5.80 -4.55 6.24
C PHE A 111 5.95 -6.05 5.97
N SER A 112 7.11 -6.48 5.48
CA SER A 112 7.35 -7.88 5.13
C SER A 112 7.28 -8.80 6.35
N ALA A 113 7.69 -8.31 7.53
CA ALA A 113 7.66 -9.09 8.76
C ALA A 113 6.26 -9.14 9.41
N CYS A 114 5.51 -8.03 9.39
CA CYS A 114 4.24 -7.90 10.10
C CYS A 114 3.03 -8.27 9.24
N ASN A 115 3.02 -7.93 7.95
CA ASN A 115 1.86 -8.11 7.08
C ASN A 115 1.35 -9.56 7.00
N PRO A 116 2.21 -10.60 6.93
CA PRO A 116 1.73 -12.00 6.92
C PRO A 116 0.96 -12.40 8.19
N ILE A 117 1.27 -11.78 9.33
CA ILE A 117 0.61 -12.06 10.61
C ILE A 117 -0.74 -11.34 10.65
N VAL A 118 -0.74 -10.05 10.31
CA VAL A 118 -1.92 -9.16 10.37
C VAL A 118 -3.00 -9.58 9.37
N THR A 119 -2.60 -10.16 8.23
CA THR A 119 -3.51 -10.60 7.16
C THR A 119 -3.83 -12.09 7.20
N LYS A 120 -3.38 -12.83 8.23
CA LYS A 120 -3.65 -14.26 8.38
C LYS A 120 -5.17 -14.48 8.36
N PRO A 121 -5.71 -15.32 7.46
CA PRO A 121 -7.15 -15.50 7.33
C PRO A 121 -7.73 -16.32 8.49
N LYS A 122 -8.98 -16.05 8.85
CA LYS A 122 -9.75 -16.90 9.77
C LYS A 122 -9.89 -18.31 9.18
N PRO A 123 -9.67 -19.39 9.96
CA PRO A 123 -9.93 -20.75 9.52
C PRO A 123 -11.39 -20.91 9.07
N LYS A 124 -11.63 -21.44 7.86
CA LYS A 124 -12.97 -21.83 7.44
C LYS A 124 -13.36 -23.07 8.22
N VAL A 125 -14.40 -22.96 9.05
CA VAL A 125 -15.06 -24.12 9.63
C VAL A 125 -15.80 -24.80 8.48
N GLU A 126 -15.28 -25.93 7.98
CA GLU A 126 -16.09 -26.85 7.20
C GLU A 126 -17.18 -27.37 8.14
N LEU A 127 -18.38 -26.78 8.03
CA LEU A 127 -19.57 -27.36 8.63
C LEU A 127 -19.63 -28.82 8.17
N PRO A 128 -19.71 -29.80 9.09
CA PRO A 128 -19.88 -31.19 8.71
C PRO A 128 -21.06 -31.25 7.74
N LYS A 129 -20.84 -31.78 6.54
CA LYS A 129 -21.94 -32.13 5.65
C LYS A 129 -22.84 -33.05 6.47
N GLU A 130 -24.04 -32.60 6.80
CA GLU A 130 -25.09 -33.51 7.24
C GLU A 130 -25.26 -34.53 6.11
N ASP A 131 -24.72 -35.72 6.30
CA ASP A 131 -25.18 -36.93 5.63
C ASP A 131 -26.65 -37.09 6.00
N THR A 132 -27.52 -36.49 5.18
CA THR A 132 -28.93 -36.84 5.13
C THR A 132 -28.98 -38.25 4.54
N PRO A 133 -29.49 -39.27 5.27
CA PRO A 133 -29.65 -40.59 4.71
C PRO A 133 -30.65 -40.50 3.56
N ALA A 134 -30.26 -41.05 2.41
CA ALA A 134 -31.14 -41.24 1.29
C ALA A 134 -32.37 -42.07 1.70
N GLU A 135 -33.55 -41.45 1.73
CA GLU A 135 -34.81 -42.19 1.65
C GLU A 135 -35.25 -42.28 0.19
N GLN A 136 -35.10 -43.49 -0.33
CA GLN A 136 -35.60 -43.95 -1.61
C GLN A 136 -37.03 -44.52 -1.42
N ASN A 137 -37.86 -44.35 -2.46
CA ASN A 137 -39.21 -44.94 -2.75
C ASN A 137 -40.41 -44.07 -2.31
N GLY A 138 -41.41 -43.74 -3.14
CA GLY A 138 -41.85 -44.25 -4.44
C GLY A 138 -43.02 -43.39 -5.03
N PRO A 139 -43.68 -43.81 -6.12
CA PRO A 139 -44.12 -42.93 -7.21
C PRO A 139 -45.65 -42.72 -7.34
N VAL A 140 -46.12 -41.54 -7.76
CA VAL A 140 -47.43 -41.30 -8.44
C VAL A 140 -47.33 -39.97 -9.22
N ASN A 141 -47.08 -39.97 -10.54
CA ASN A 141 -48.03 -39.97 -11.66
C ASN A 141 -48.84 -38.67 -11.89
N GLY A 142 -48.61 -38.00 -13.04
CA GLY A 142 -49.71 -37.43 -13.84
C GLY A 142 -49.70 -35.94 -14.22
N GLN A 143 -49.51 -35.70 -15.53
CA GLN A 143 -50.03 -34.60 -16.39
C GLN A 143 -49.27 -33.26 -16.42
N GLU A 144 -48.58 -32.98 -17.55
CA GLU A 144 -49.01 -32.18 -18.73
C GLU A 144 -48.53 -30.72 -18.56
N LYS A 145 -47.94 -30.01 -19.51
CA LYS A 145 -47.51 -30.19 -20.91
C LYS A 145 -46.49 -29.06 -21.19
N PRO A 146 -45.72 -29.13 -22.29
CA PRO A 146 -44.60 -28.23 -22.60
C PRO A 146 -45.00 -27.11 -23.57
N GLN A 147 -44.29 -25.97 -23.52
CA GLN A 147 -44.00 -25.12 -24.68
C GLN A 147 -42.83 -24.17 -24.31
N GLU A 148 -41.65 -24.24 -24.94
CA GLU A 148 -41.27 -23.58 -26.21
C GLU A 148 -41.38 -22.05 -26.04
N GLU A 149 -40.32 -21.23 -26.16
CA GLU A 149 -39.56 -20.98 -27.39
C GLU A 149 -38.31 -20.09 -27.11
N THR A 150 -37.25 -20.38 -27.88
CA THR A 150 -36.31 -19.47 -28.61
C THR A 150 -35.56 -18.34 -27.87
N ALA A 151 -34.22 -18.29 -27.89
CA ALA A 151 -33.33 -17.92 -29.02
C ALA A 151 -33.68 -16.52 -29.58
N ASP A 152 -32.82 -15.52 -29.71
CA ASP A 152 -31.58 -15.43 -30.50
C ASP A 152 -31.08 -13.95 -30.27
N LYS A 153 -29.84 -13.67 -29.82
CA LYS A 153 -28.60 -13.43 -30.58
C LYS A 153 -28.50 -12.07 -31.31
N GLY A 154 -27.27 -11.53 -31.35
CA GLY A 154 -26.80 -10.45 -32.24
C GLY A 154 -26.45 -9.17 -31.48
N THR A 155 -25.19 -8.89 -31.07
CA THR A 155 -23.98 -8.54 -31.84
C THR A 155 -24.15 -7.28 -32.70
N THR A 156 -23.43 -6.18 -32.38
CA THR A 156 -22.31 -5.57 -33.14
C THR A 156 -22.08 -4.10 -32.75
N ASP A 157 -20.80 -3.75 -32.57
CA ASP A 157 -20.08 -2.51 -32.92
C ASP A 157 -20.82 -1.17 -33.08
N ASN A 158 -20.28 -0.08 -32.55
CA ASN A 158 -19.22 0.72 -33.21
C ASN A 158 -18.99 2.08 -32.53
N THR A 159 -17.72 2.46 -32.43
CA THR A 159 -17.08 3.80 -32.52
C THR A 159 -17.94 5.06 -32.57
N GLY A 160 -17.55 6.08 -31.79
CA GLY A 160 -17.86 7.48 -32.13
C GLY A 160 -17.68 8.49 -31.00
N ASN A 161 -16.51 9.13 -30.92
CA ASN A 161 -16.37 10.49 -30.37
C ASN A 161 -16.79 11.47 -31.49
N PRO A 162 -17.41 12.64 -31.20
CA PRO A 162 -16.58 13.84 -31.08
C PRO A 162 -17.12 14.96 -30.14
N THR A 163 -16.17 15.73 -29.58
CA THR A 163 -16.15 17.18 -29.29
C THR A 163 -17.40 17.94 -28.82
N SER A 164 -17.26 18.65 -27.70
CA SER A 164 -17.77 20.02 -27.53
C SER A 164 -16.94 20.81 -26.50
N GLU A 165 -16.72 22.07 -26.83
CA GLU A 165 -15.82 23.06 -26.23
C GLU A 165 -16.44 23.81 -25.04
N THR A 166 -15.60 24.64 -24.40
CA THR A 166 -15.90 25.79 -23.49
C THR A 166 -16.39 25.44 -22.08
N THR A 167 -15.85 25.96 -20.99
CA THR A 167 -15.57 27.38 -20.70
C THR A 167 -14.42 27.59 -19.72
N GLU A 168 -13.69 28.68 -19.95
CA GLU A 168 -12.79 29.36 -19.00
C GLU A 168 -13.54 29.78 -17.73
N ASN A 169 -12.88 29.65 -16.57
CA ASN A 169 -12.99 30.64 -15.49
C ASN A 169 -11.86 30.45 -14.48
N LYS A 170 -11.03 31.49 -14.36
CA LYS A 170 -9.98 31.68 -13.36
C LYS A 170 -10.43 32.86 -12.50
N PRO A 171 -10.44 32.79 -11.16
CA PRO A 171 -10.46 33.99 -10.33
C PRO A 171 -9.05 34.33 -9.89
N GLU A 172 -8.63 35.52 -10.30
CA GLU A 172 -7.50 36.30 -9.81
C GLU A 172 -7.91 36.89 -8.44
N MET A 173 -7.26 36.48 -7.35
CA MET A 173 -7.41 37.13 -6.05
C MET A 173 -6.23 38.08 -5.86
N ASP A 174 -6.47 39.35 -6.17
CA ASP A 174 -5.65 40.48 -5.75
C ASP A 174 -6.07 40.85 -4.32
N LEU A 175 -5.08 40.95 -3.43
CA LEU A 175 -5.23 41.29 -2.01
C LEU A 175 -4.65 42.70 -1.83
N ASP A 176 -5.52 43.63 -1.45
CA ASP A 176 -5.15 44.83 -0.67
C ASP A 176 -5.57 44.59 0.78
#